data_AF-A0A554GDE4-F1
#
_entry.id   AF-A0A554GDE4-F1
#
_cell.length_a   1.000
_cell.length_b   1.000
_cell.length_c   1.000
_cell.angle_alpha   90.00
_cell.angle_beta   90.00
_cell.angle_gamma   90.00
#
_symmetry.space_group_name_H-M   'P 1'
#
loop_
_entity.id
_entity.type
_entity.pdbx_description
1 polymer ?
#
loop_
_entity_poly.entity_id
_entity_poly.type
_entity_poly.pdbx_seq_one_letter_code
_entity_poly.pdbx_strand_id
1 'polypeptide(L)'
;MKFDIFDASFSDIWLGIQAVVFYVLGGIPFLLAAVATLFVLKVSTTAIVAVGPLFIAFLLFEQTKQYFWGWVAAIAGFMLAQVLISVVLAIEIGFINTVMIKNGVIDTSLEGNLTILIVFCTFTALVIELPQQAASIMGGGSSGGGMISKISGFSAAKSMTRGAAAGISKLRRGRNNIK
;
A
#
# COMPACT_ATOMS: atom_id res chain seq x y z
N MET A 1 -3.54 -15.99 34.96
CA MET A 1 -4.53 -16.02 33.87
C MET A 1 -5.46 -17.18 34.15
N LYS A 2 -6.69 -16.91 34.60
CA LYS A 2 -7.69 -17.93 34.87
C LYS A 2 -8.47 -18.10 33.57
N PHE A 3 -8.12 -19.12 32.80
CA PHE A 3 -8.81 -19.45 31.54
C PHE A 3 -10.09 -20.21 31.89
N ASP A 4 -11.11 -19.47 32.32
CA ASP A 4 -12.47 -19.98 32.42
C ASP A 4 -13.12 -19.88 31.03
N ILE A 5 -12.92 -20.92 30.20
CA ILE A 5 -13.46 -21.03 28.82
C ILE A 5 -15.00 -20.96 28.80
N PHE A 6 -15.64 -21.21 29.94
CA PHE A 6 -17.10 -21.26 30.09
C PHE A 6 -17.70 -20.03 30.78
N ASP A 7 -16.87 -19.07 31.23
CA ASP A 7 -17.30 -17.82 31.89
C ASP A 7 -16.96 -16.57 31.04
N ALA A 8 -16.32 -16.79 29.88
CA ALA A 8 -16.13 -15.75 28.88
C ALA A 8 -17.50 -15.39 28.28
N SER A 9 -17.88 -14.11 28.40
CA SER A 9 -19.11 -13.60 27.77
C SER A 9 -19.06 -13.91 26.28
N PHE A 10 -20.19 -14.30 25.67
CA PHE A 10 -20.28 -14.54 24.22
C PHE A 10 -19.70 -13.37 23.39
N SER A 11 -19.77 -12.14 23.91
CA SER A 11 -19.13 -10.96 23.33
C SER A 11 -17.60 -11.07 23.26
N ASP A 12 -16.93 -11.56 24.31
CA ASP A 12 -15.47 -11.62 24.35
C ASP A 12 -14.92 -12.68 23.40
N ILE A 13 -15.61 -13.82 23.30
CA ILE A 13 -15.31 -14.88 22.33
C ILE A 13 -15.50 -14.36 20.90
N TRP A 14 -16.60 -13.65 20.63
CA TRP A 14 -16.87 -13.06 19.32
C TRP A 14 -15.83 -12.01 18.93
N LEU A 15 -15.48 -11.12 19.88
CA LEU A 15 -14.48 -10.08 19.67
C LEU A 15 -13.06 -10.64 19.46
N GLY A 16 -12.71 -11.72 20.15
CA GLY A 16 -11.45 -12.44 19.95
C GLY A 16 -11.36 -13.07 18.55
N ILE A 17 -12.42 -13.73 18.09
CA ILE A 17 -12.47 -14.29 16.73
C ILE A 17 -12.36 -13.17 15.68
N GLN A 18 -13.09 -12.07 15.87
CA GLN A 18 -13.03 -10.91 14.99
C GLN A 18 -11.62 -10.29 14.92
N ALA A 19 -10.94 -10.18 16.07
CA ALA A 19 -9.57 -9.66 16.15
C ALA A 19 -8.60 -10.50 15.31
N VAL A 20 -8.67 -11.83 15.46
CA VAL A 20 -7.83 -12.77 14.70
C VAL A 20 -8.11 -12.65 13.20
N VAL A 21 -9.38 -12.61 12.80
CA VAL A 21 -9.76 -12.48 11.38
C VAL A 21 -9.21 -11.19 10.78
N PHE A 22 -9.33 -10.06 11.47
CA PHE A 22 -8.82 -8.77 10.98
C PHE A 22 -7.29 -8.69 10.97
N TYR A 23 -6.63 -9.31 11.94
CA TYR A 23 -5.17 -9.39 11.94
C TYR A 23 -4.65 -10.21 10.76
N VAL A 24 -5.29 -11.33 10.46
CA VAL A 24 -4.96 -12.18 9.30
C VAL A 24 -5.28 -11.46 7.99
N LEU A 25 -6.46 -10.83 7.90
CA LEU A 25 -6.89 -10.08 6.70
C LEU A 25 -6.02 -8.84 6.43
N GLY A 26 -5.52 -8.15 7.45
CA GLY A 26 -4.64 -6.99 7.29
C GLY A 26 -3.18 -7.39 7.11
N GLY A 27 -2.68 -8.27 7.97
CA GLY A 27 -1.26 -8.62 8.04
C GLY A 27 -0.75 -9.43 6.84
N ILE A 28 -1.53 -10.40 6.34
CA ILE A 28 -1.11 -11.21 5.17
C ILE A 28 -0.89 -10.35 3.92
N PRO A 29 -1.87 -9.54 3.45
CA PRO A 29 -1.66 -8.73 2.25
C PRO A 29 -0.58 -7.67 2.46
N PHE A 30 -0.41 -7.14 3.67
CA PHE A 30 0.70 -6.26 4.01
C PHE A 30 2.06 -6.94 3.75
N LEU A 31 2.28 -8.11 4.37
CA LEU A 31 3.53 -8.84 4.24
C LEU A 31 3.80 -9.25 2.78
N LEU A 32 2.77 -9.72 2.07
CA LEU A 32 2.89 -10.05 0.65
C LEU A 32 3.26 -8.81 -0.18
N ALA A 33 2.63 -7.66 0.06
CA ALA A 33 2.94 -6.42 -0.64
C ALA A 33 4.37 -5.95 -0.37
N ALA A 34 4.81 -5.98 0.88
CA ALA A 34 6.17 -5.60 1.28
C ALA A 34 7.23 -6.50 0.64
N VAL A 35 7.07 -7.82 0.75
CA VAL A 35 8.01 -8.79 0.17
C VAL A 35 8.04 -8.70 -1.35
N ALA A 36 6.86 -8.66 -2.00
CA ALA A 36 6.79 -8.56 -3.46
C ALA A 36 7.42 -7.25 -3.96
N THR A 37 7.15 -6.13 -3.31
CA THR A 37 7.72 -4.83 -3.69
C THR A 37 9.24 -4.83 -3.52
N LEU A 38 9.76 -5.28 -2.37
CA LEU A 38 11.22 -5.39 -2.15
C LEU A 38 11.90 -6.31 -3.17
N PHE A 39 11.27 -7.44 -3.49
CA PHE A 39 11.78 -8.36 -4.50
C PHE A 39 11.84 -7.72 -5.89
N VAL A 40 10.76 -7.07 -6.33
CA VAL A 40 10.72 -6.34 -7.61
C VAL A 40 11.77 -5.25 -7.65
N LEU A 41 11.96 -4.51 -6.56
CA LEU A 41 13.00 -3.47 -6.45
C LEU A 41 14.41 -4.05 -6.60
N LYS A 42 14.70 -5.18 -5.95
CA LYS A 42 16.00 -5.87 -6.06
C LYS A 42 16.30 -6.33 -7.48
N VAL A 43 15.33 -6.95 -8.14
CA VAL A 43 15.47 -7.41 -9.53
C VAL A 43 15.65 -6.22 -10.47
N SER A 44 14.81 -5.18 -10.34
CA SER A 44 14.87 -3.98 -11.18
C SER A 44 16.18 -3.21 -11.02
N THR A 45 16.69 -3.09 -9.79
CA THR A 45 17.99 -2.46 -9.50
C THR A 45 19.13 -3.21 -10.17
N THR A 46 19.10 -4.55 -10.13
CA THR A 46 20.14 -5.37 -10.76
C THR A 46 20.11 -5.22 -12.28
N ALA A 47 18.91 -5.23 -12.88
CA ALA A 47 18.74 -5.05 -14.32
C ALA A 47 19.23 -3.67 -14.79
N ILE A 48 18.91 -2.59 -14.07
CA ILE A 48 19.30 -1.24 -14.49
C ILE A 48 20.80 -0.98 -14.34
N VAL A 49 21.43 -1.60 -13.33
CA VAL A 49 22.90 -1.53 -13.14
C VAL A 49 23.62 -2.32 -14.23
N ALA A 50 23.07 -3.46 -14.68
CA ALA A 50 23.67 -4.27 -15.75
C ALA A 50 23.79 -3.51 -17.08
N VAL A 51 22.85 -2.60 -17.38
CA VAL A 51 22.90 -1.72 -18.58
C VAL A 51 23.82 -0.51 -18.37
N GLY A 52 24.39 -0.33 -17.16
CA GLY A 52 25.22 0.81 -16.79
C GLY A 52 26.39 1.13 -17.74
N PRO A 53 27.18 0.16 -18.23
CA PRO A 53 28.30 0.43 -19.14
C PRO A 53 27.87 1.16 -20.42
N LEU A 54 26.67 0.88 -20.92
CA LEU A 54 26.10 1.53 -22.10
C LEU A 54 25.79 3.00 -21.80
N PHE A 55 25.15 3.30 -20.66
CA PHE A 55 24.87 4.68 -20.26
C PHE A 55 26.15 5.47 -19.96
N ILE A 56 27.19 4.82 -19.45
CA ILE A 56 28.50 5.44 -19.26
C ILE A 56 29.12 5.81 -20.62
N ALA A 57 29.00 4.97 -21.65
CA ALA A 57 29.48 5.31 -22.99
C ALA A 57 28.78 6.54 -23.58
N PHE A 58 27.51 6.78 -23.23
CA PHE A 58 26.77 7.98 -23.65
C PHE A 58 27.30 9.30 -23.07
N LEU A 59 28.19 9.27 -22.07
CA LEU A 59 28.88 10.49 -21.61
C LEU A 59 29.84 11.08 -22.66
N LEU A 60 30.31 10.26 -23.60
CA LEU A 60 31.26 10.67 -24.64
C LEU A 60 30.64 11.67 -25.63
N PHE A 61 29.31 11.67 -25.80
CA PHE A 61 28.62 12.58 -26.71
C PHE A 61 27.76 13.56 -25.94
N GLU A 62 27.89 14.85 -26.22
CA GLU A 62 27.15 15.91 -25.52
C GLU A 62 25.64 15.74 -25.59
N GLN A 63 25.14 15.27 -26.73
CA GLN A 63 23.72 15.08 -26.98
C GLN A 63 23.11 13.93 -26.15
N THR A 64 23.90 12.92 -25.76
CA THR A 64 23.40 11.75 -25.01
C THR A 64 23.70 11.79 -23.52
N LYS A 65 24.40 12.82 -23.02
CA LYS A 65 24.70 13.02 -21.59
C LYS A 65 23.44 13.02 -20.72
N GLN A 66 22.30 13.49 -21.24
CA GLN A 66 21.02 13.48 -20.51
C GLN A 66 20.58 12.07 -20.11
N TYR A 67 20.83 11.05 -20.95
CA TYR A 67 20.45 9.67 -20.65
C TYR A 67 21.28 9.08 -19.51
N PHE A 68 22.55 9.45 -19.40
CA PHE A 68 23.39 9.06 -18.26
C PHE A 68 22.83 9.62 -16.95
N TRP A 69 22.48 10.91 -16.92
CA TRP A 69 21.90 11.52 -15.73
C TRP A 69 20.52 10.93 -15.37
N GLY A 70 19.70 10.60 -16.37
CA GLY A 70 18.45 9.87 -16.16
C GLY A 70 18.66 8.47 -15.56
N TRP A 71 19.70 7.75 -16.00
CA TRP A 71 20.08 6.45 -15.45
C TRP A 71 20.57 6.55 -13.99
N VAL A 72 21.42 7.53 -13.68
CA VAL A 72 21.88 7.80 -12.30
C VAL A 72 20.69 8.13 -11.39
N ALA A 73 19.77 8.99 -11.85
CA ALA A 73 18.54 9.31 -11.16
C ALA A 73 17.66 8.07 -10.89
N ALA A 74 17.53 7.18 -11.87
CA ALA A 74 16.76 5.95 -11.71
C ALA A 74 17.39 4.99 -10.68
N ILE A 75 18.72 4.80 -10.69
CA ILE A 75 19.43 4.02 -9.66
C ILE A 75 19.17 4.61 -8.28
N ALA A 76 19.36 5.91 -8.13
CA ALA A 76 19.14 6.57 -6.85
C ALA A 76 17.68 6.46 -6.40
N GLY A 77 16.71 6.52 -7.32
CA GLY A 77 15.29 6.29 -7.04
C GLY A 77 15.02 4.90 -6.49
N PHE A 78 15.61 3.85 -7.07
CA PHE A 78 15.47 2.48 -6.55
C PHE A 78 16.13 2.30 -5.18
N MET A 79 17.32 2.89 -4.96
CA MET A 79 17.98 2.84 -3.65
C MET A 79 17.17 3.57 -2.58
N LEU A 80 16.67 4.77 -2.90
CA LEU A 80 15.80 5.53 -2.01
C LEU A 80 14.52 4.77 -1.67
N ALA A 81 13.90 4.12 -2.66
CA ALA A 81 12.70 3.31 -2.43
C ALA A 81 12.95 2.16 -1.43
N GLN A 82 14.09 1.47 -1.53
CA GLN A 82 14.45 0.40 -0.58
C GLN A 82 14.61 0.94 0.84
N VAL A 83 15.27 2.10 1.00
CA VAL A 83 15.43 2.76 2.29
C VAL A 83 14.07 3.17 2.86
N LEU A 84 13.22 3.84 2.08
CA LEU A 84 11.90 4.27 2.54
C LEU A 84 11.02 3.09 2.97
N ILE A 85 11.01 1.99 2.22
CA ILE A 85 10.26 0.78 2.60
C ILE A 85 10.79 0.21 3.92
N SER A 86 12.11 0.18 4.13
CA SER A 86 12.70 -0.28 5.40
C SER A 86 12.30 0.58 6.60
N VAL A 87 12.23 1.91 6.41
CA VAL A 87 11.78 2.84 7.45
C VAL A 87 10.30 2.63 7.76
N VAL A 88 9.46 2.45 6.75
CA VAL A 88 8.02 2.20 6.94
C VAL A 88 7.78 0.88 7.68
N LEU A 89 8.52 -0.18 7.36
CA LEU A 89 8.48 -1.45 8.09
C LEU A 89 8.85 -1.27 9.57
N ALA A 90 9.89 -0.48 9.86
CA ALA A 90 10.30 -0.19 11.23
C ALA A 90 9.24 0.60 12.01
N ILE A 91 8.63 1.61 11.37
CA ILE A 91 7.54 2.40 11.95
C ILE A 91 6.33 1.51 12.26
N GLU A 92 5.98 0.60 11.35
CA GLU A 92 4.86 -0.32 11.54
C GLU A 92 5.08 -1.28 12.70
N ILE A 93 6.28 -1.87 12.82
CA ILE A 93 6.62 -2.70 13.99
C ILE A 93 6.53 -1.87 15.27
N GLY A 94 6.98 -0.62 15.25
CA GLY A 94 6.81 0.31 16.37
C GLY A 94 5.34 0.59 16.69
N PHE A 95 4.50 0.75 15.67
CA PHE A 95 3.06 0.96 15.83
C PHE A 95 2.37 -0.26 16.43
N ILE A 96 2.69 -1.46 15.96
CA ILE A 96 2.17 -2.72 16.54
C ILE A 96 2.55 -2.80 18.03
N ASN A 97 3.80 -2.53 18.39
CA ASN A 97 4.22 -2.58 19.80
C ASN A 97 3.54 -1.52 20.69
N THR A 98 3.23 -0.33 20.16
CA THR A 98 2.67 0.78 20.95
C THR A 98 1.15 0.79 21.01
N VAL A 99 0.48 0.35 19.95
CA VAL A 99 -0.98 0.40 19.81
C VAL A 99 -1.63 -0.95 20.03
N MET A 100 -0.97 -2.07 19.66
CA MET A 100 -1.53 -3.42 19.82
C MET A 100 -1.16 -4.09 21.14
N ILE A 101 0.03 -3.80 21.66
CA ILE A 101 0.52 -4.41 22.92
C ILE A 101 0.46 -3.34 24.01
N LYS A 102 -0.72 -3.10 24.58
CA LYS A 102 -0.84 -2.31 25.81
C LYS A 102 -0.76 -3.24 27.01
N ASN A 103 0.33 -3.17 27.76
CA ASN A 103 0.54 -3.94 29.00
C ASN A 103 0.46 -5.47 28.83
N GLY A 104 0.79 -6.00 27.65
CA GLY A 104 0.76 -7.44 27.36
C GLY A 104 -0.64 -8.01 27.09
N VAL A 105 -1.66 -7.15 26.94
CA VAL A 105 -3.03 -7.54 26.57
C VAL A 105 -3.36 -6.91 25.22
N ILE A 106 -3.83 -7.73 24.28
CA ILE A 106 -4.38 -7.26 23.01
C ILE A 106 -5.75 -6.69 23.32
N ASP A 107 -5.96 -5.41 23.05
CA ASP A 107 -7.25 -4.77 23.26
C ASP A 107 -8.24 -5.28 22.19
N THR A 108 -9.03 -6.29 22.53
CA THR A 108 -10.03 -6.91 21.64
C THR A 108 -11.31 -6.09 21.55
N SER A 109 -11.25 -4.79 21.82
CA SER A 109 -12.38 -3.88 21.62
C SER A 109 -12.71 -3.77 20.12
N LEU A 110 -14.00 -3.63 19.78
CA LEU A 110 -14.44 -3.51 18.39
C LEU A 110 -13.80 -2.32 17.65
N GLU A 111 -13.61 -1.21 18.38
CA GLU A 111 -12.87 -0.04 17.90
C GLU A 111 -11.41 -0.37 17.58
N GLY A 112 -10.69 -1.02 18.51
CA GLY A 112 -9.30 -1.43 18.32
C GLY A 112 -9.12 -2.39 17.15
N ASN A 113 -10.03 -3.35 16.99
CA ASN A 113 -10.07 -4.29 15.87
C ASN A 113 -10.28 -3.58 14.52
N LEU A 114 -11.11 -2.55 14.44
CA LEU A 114 -11.27 -1.77 13.21
C LEU A 114 -10.07 -0.87 12.94
N THR A 115 -9.50 -0.24 13.98
CA THR A 115 -8.29 0.57 13.86
C THR A 115 -7.14 -0.24 13.30
N ILE A 116 -6.90 -1.46 13.78
CA ILE A 116 -5.80 -2.31 13.29
C ILE A 116 -5.97 -2.67 11.80
N LEU A 117 -7.20 -2.98 11.38
CA LEU A 117 -7.50 -3.27 9.97
C LEU A 117 -7.17 -2.06 9.09
N ILE A 118 -7.61 -0.86 9.48
CA ILE A 118 -7.39 0.37 8.73
C ILE A 118 -5.90 0.71 8.68
N VAL A 119 -5.19 0.53 9.78
CA VAL A 119 -3.73 0.75 9.86
C VAL A 119 -3.00 -0.16 8.89
N PHE A 120 -3.22 -1.49 8.96
CA PHE A 120 -2.58 -2.43 8.04
C PHE A 120 -2.92 -2.14 6.57
N CYS A 121 -4.18 -1.78 6.27
CA CYS A 121 -4.58 -1.37 4.93
C CYS A 121 -3.79 -0.12 4.47
N THR A 122 -3.62 0.86 5.35
CA THR A 122 -2.90 2.11 5.04
C THR A 122 -1.42 1.84 4.80
N PHE A 123 -0.76 1.06 5.67
CA PHE A 123 0.65 0.70 5.50
C PHE A 123 0.89 -0.15 4.25
N THR A 124 -0.01 -1.09 3.94
CA THR A 124 0.03 -1.86 2.69
C THR A 124 0.01 -0.94 1.48
N ALA A 125 -0.89 0.04 1.50
CA ALA A 125 -1.05 0.95 0.39
C ALA A 125 0.14 1.93 0.28
N LEU A 126 0.71 2.37 1.41
CA LEU A 126 1.95 3.14 1.45
C LEU A 126 3.11 2.38 0.80
N VAL A 127 3.36 1.13 1.20
CA VAL A 127 4.44 0.30 0.67
C VAL A 127 4.37 0.16 -0.85
N ILE A 128 3.18 0.07 -1.42
CA ILE A 128 2.97 -0.01 -2.88
C ILE A 128 3.32 1.32 -3.59
N GLU A 129 3.13 2.47 -2.93
CA GLU A 129 3.37 3.79 -3.52
C GLU A 129 4.80 4.29 -3.36
N LEU A 130 5.50 3.90 -2.29
CA LEU A 130 6.85 4.39 -1.99
C LEU A 130 7.84 4.29 -3.16
N PRO A 131 7.86 3.22 -3.99
CA PRO A 131 8.72 3.18 -5.17
C PRO A 131 8.46 4.33 -6.15
N GLN A 132 7.18 4.67 -6.36
CA GLN A 132 6.81 5.77 -7.26
C GLN A 132 7.19 7.13 -6.66
N GLN A 133 7.00 7.30 -5.36
CA GLN A 133 7.38 8.53 -4.67
C GLN A 133 8.91 8.72 -4.71
N ALA A 134 9.68 7.68 -4.42
CA ALA A 134 11.14 7.71 -4.52
C ALA A 134 11.63 8.03 -5.95
N ALA A 135 11.00 7.42 -6.96
CA ALA A 135 11.29 7.71 -8.36
C ALA A 135 10.95 9.16 -8.75
N SER A 136 9.85 9.72 -8.23
CA SER A 136 9.46 11.11 -8.48
C SER A 136 10.45 12.12 -7.87
N ILE A 137 10.98 11.82 -6.68
CA ILE A 137 11.97 12.65 -5.99
C ILE A 137 13.29 12.65 -6.77
N MET A 138 13.74 11.48 -7.24
CA MET A 138 15.05 11.35 -7.89
C MET A 138 15.02 11.66 -9.39
N GLY A 139 13.91 11.41 -10.08
CA GLY A 139 13.78 11.56 -11.53
C GLY A 139 12.98 12.76 -12.01
N GLY A 140 12.44 13.59 -11.11
CA GLY A 140 11.68 14.81 -11.45
C GLY A 140 10.33 14.56 -12.15
N GLY A 141 9.89 13.30 -12.27
CA GLY A 141 8.61 12.93 -12.86
C GLY A 141 7.45 13.27 -11.92
N SER A 142 6.35 13.81 -12.47
CA SER A 142 5.15 14.13 -11.70
C SER A 142 4.62 12.90 -10.93
N SER A 143 4.50 13.05 -9.62
CA SER A 143 4.06 12.00 -8.67
C SER A 143 2.56 11.62 -8.78
N GLY A 144 1.92 11.87 -9.93
CA GLY A 144 0.47 12.07 -10.01
C GLY A 144 -0.42 10.90 -10.46
N GLY A 145 -0.11 9.63 -10.14
CA GLY A 145 -0.95 8.53 -10.66
C GLY A 145 -0.96 7.18 -9.91
N GLY A 146 -0.45 7.11 -8.68
CA GLY A 146 -0.14 5.85 -7.98
C GLY A 146 -1.33 5.07 -7.42
N MET A 147 -2.05 5.65 -6.46
CA MET A 147 -3.02 4.90 -5.64
C MET A 147 -4.39 4.70 -6.28
N ILE A 148 -5.01 5.80 -6.73
CA ILE A 148 -6.45 5.82 -7.03
C ILE A 148 -6.77 4.96 -8.25
N SER A 149 -5.79 4.77 -9.14
CA SER A 149 -5.93 3.93 -10.33
C SER A 149 -5.57 2.46 -10.11
N LYS A 150 -4.76 2.12 -9.09
CA LYS A 150 -4.21 0.77 -8.88
C LYS A 150 -4.92 -0.03 -7.77
N ILE A 151 -5.70 0.62 -6.90
CA ILE A 151 -6.61 -0.12 -6.01
C ILE A 151 -7.73 -0.72 -6.87
N SER A 152 -7.51 -1.95 -7.31
CA SER A 152 -8.40 -2.75 -8.17
C SER A 152 -9.85 -2.77 -7.65
N GLY A 153 -10.04 -2.81 -6.34
CA GLY A 153 -11.35 -2.76 -5.68
C GLY A 153 -12.02 -1.38 -5.68
N PHE A 154 -11.27 -0.29 -5.66
CA PHE A 154 -11.83 1.07 -5.67
C PHE A 154 -12.28 1.46 -7.08
N SER A 155 -11.58 0.99 -8.12
CA SER A 155 -12.02 1.14 -9.51
C SER A 155 -13.30 0.33 -9.79
N ALA A 156 -13.41 -0.90 -9.27
CA ALA A 156 -14.62 -1.72 -9.36
C ALA A 156 -15.79 -1.12 -8.56
N ALA A 157 -15.55 -0.62 -7.35
CA ALA A 157 -16.58 0.08 -6.57
C ALA A 157 -17.01 1.41 -7.23
N LYS A 158 -16.07 2.15 -7.83
CA LYS A 158 -16.33 3.40 -8.57
C LYS A 158 -17.08 3.15 -9.88
N SER A 159 -16.82 2.03 -10.57
CA SER A 159 -17.55 1.64 -11.77
C SER A 159 -18.97 1.15 -11.43
N MET A 160 -19.14 0.41 -10.34
CA MET A 160 -20.46 0.00 -9.83
C MET A 160 -21.29 1.19 -9.36
N THR A 161 -20.71 2.13 -8.59
CA THR A 161 -21.42 3.35 -8.15
C THR A 161 -21.74 4.28 -9.30
N ARG A 162 -20.87 4.41 -10.31
CA ARG A 162 -21.20 5.14 -11.55
C ARG A 162 -22.28 4.44 -12.37
N GLY A 163 -22.27 3.11 -12.44
CA GLY A 163 -23.31 2.31 -13.08
C GLY A 163 -24.68 2.46 -12.41
N ALA A 164 -24.70 2.42 -11.06
CA ALA A 164 -25.91 2.65 -10.27
C ALA A 164 -26.44 4.09 -10.41
N ALA A 165 -25.55 5.10 -10.36
CA ALA A 165 -25.93 6.50 -10.57
C ALA A 165 -26.45 6.77 -11.99
N ALA A 166 -25.88 6.13 -13.01
CA ALA A 166 -26.37 6.20 -14.39
C ALA A 166 -27.75 5.52 -14.54
N GLY A 167 -28.01 4.43 -13.84
CA GLY A 167 -29.32 3.79 -13.80
C GLY A 167 -30.39 4.68 -13.13
N ILE A 168 -30.05 5.27 -11.98
CA ILE A 168 -30.95 6.15 -11.22
C ILE A 168 -31.27 7.45 -12.00
N SER A 169 -30.28 8.03 -12.69
CA SER A 169 -30.50 9.23 -13.50
C SER A 169 -31.36 8.97 -14.75
N LYS A 170 -31.23 7.79 -15.40
CA LYS A 170 -32.12 7.39 -16.49
C LYS A 170 -33.57 7.18 -16.02
N LEU A 171 -33.77 6.56 -14.86
CA LEU A 171 -35.10 6.41 -14.25
C LEU A 171 -35.73 7.76 -13.87
N ARG A 172 -34.95 8.67 -13.30
CA ARG A 172 -35.41 10.04 -12.96
C ARG A 172 -35.78 10.85 -14.20
N ARG A 173 -35.07 10.66 -15.33
CA ARG A 173 -35.33 11.34 -16.59
C ARG A 173 -36.54 10.78 -17.35
N GLY A 174 -36.85 9.48 -17.19
CA GLY A 174 -38.07 8.87 -17.72
C GLY A 174 -39.35 9.38 -17.05
N ARG A 175 -39.29 9.73 -15.76
CA ARG A 175 -40.45 10.25 -15.01
C ARG A 175 -40.87 11.67 -15.39
N ASN A 176 -39.99 12.46 -16.01
CA ASN A 176 -40.26 13.86 -16.36
C ASN A 176 -40.91 14.03 -17.75
N ASN A 177 -41.15 12.93 -18.47
CA ASN A 177 -41.72 12.92 -19.82
C ASN A 177 -43.14 12.32 -19.88
N ILE A 178 -43.79 12.11 -18.75
CA ILE A 178 -45.18 11.65 -18.71
C ILE A 178 -46.06 12.91 -18.62
N LYS A 179 -46.56 13.35 -19.78
CA LYS A 179 -47.66 14.32 -19.90
C LYS A 179 -48.98 13.57 -19.94
#